data_AF-A0A327V9D7-F1
#
_entry.id   AF-A0A327V9D7-F1
#
_cell.length_a   1.000
_cell.length_b   1.000
_cell.length_c   1.000
_cell.angle_alpha   90.00
_cell.angle_beta   90.00
_cell.angle_gamma   90.00
#
_symmetry.space_group_name_H-M   'P 1'
#
loop_
_entity.id
_entity.type
_entity.pdbx_description
1 polymer ?
#
loop_
_entity_poly.entity_id
_entity_poly.type
_entity_poly.pdbx_seq_one_letter_code
_entity_poly.pdbx_strand_id
1 'polypeptide(L)' 'MARCKACPERKGKCRTCKGTGKVYAWSGPRNCDKCGGDGVCCGCNGSGYTSDW' A
#
# COMPACT_ATOMS: atom_id res chain seq x y z
N MET A 1 -8.82 -3.30 17.23
CA MET A 1 -8.00 -3.02 16.03
C MET A 1 -8.87 -2.38 14.97
N ALA A 2 -8.68 -1.07 14.74
CA ALA A 2 -9.40 -0.35 13.70
C ALA A 2 -8.89 -0.75 12.31
N ARG A 3 -9.77 -0.78 11.30
CA ARG A 3 -9.33 -0.90 9.90
C ARG A 3 -8.44 0.30 9.57
N CYS A 4 -7.33 0.04 8.89
CA CYS A 4 -6.44 1.11 8.48
C CYS A 4 -7.17 2.11 7.59
N LYS A 5 -7.33 3.35 8.07
CA LYS A 5 -7.96 4.44 7.30
C LYS A 5 -7.22 4.74 6.00
N ALA A 6 -5.92 4.48 5.93
CA ALA A 6 -5.13 4.68 4.72
C ALA A 6 -5.39 3.62 3.63
N CYS A 7 -5.91 2.45 3.99
CA CYS A 7 -6.20 1.35 3.06
C CYS A 7 -7.38 0.49 3.55
N PRO A 8 -8.58 1.09 3.67
CA PRO A 8 -9.74 0.45 4.30
C PRO A 8 -10.23 -0.76 3.49
N GLU A 9 -10.13 -0.72 2.17
CA GLU A 9 -10.67 -1.76 1.28
C GLU A 9 -9.67 -2.88 0.98
N ARG A 10 -8.36 -2.64 1.15
CA ARG A 10 -7.30 -3.47 0.55
C ARG A 10 -6.44 -4.23 1.55
N LYS A 11 -6.91 -4.40 2.80
CA LYS A 11 -6.23 -5.17 3.86
C LYS A 11 -4.71 -4.93 3.89
N GLY A 12 -4.30 -3.65 3.89
CA GLY A 12 -2.89 -3.29 4.02
C GLY A 12 -2.08 -3.28 2.72
N LYS A 13 -2.70 -3.44 1.54
CA LYS A 13 -1.99 -3.24 0.27
C LYS A 13 -1.96 -1.76 -0.11
N CYS A 14 -0.85 -1.35 -0.74
CA CYS A 14 -0.71 -0.01 -1.29
C CYS A 14 -1.80 0.23 -2.36
N ARG A 15 -2.52 1.35 -2.25
CA ARG A 15 -3.62 1.68 -3.17
C ARG A 15 -3.12 1.95 -4.58
N THR A 16 -1.94 2.55 -4.69
CA THR A 16 -1.37 3.03 -5.95
C THR A 16 -0.89 1.88 -6.83
N CYS A 17 -0.05 0.98 -6.31
CA CYS A 17 0.40 -0.21 -7.03
C CYS A 17 -0.50 -1.44 -6.77
N LYS A 18 -1.60 -1.30 -6.03
CA LYS A 18 -2.55 -2.39 -5.76
C LYS A 18 -1.93 -3.62 -5.09
N GLY A 19 -0.77 -3.49 -4.43
CA GLY A 19 -0.05 -4.62 -3.83
C GLY A 19 1.10 -5.18 -4.66
N THR A 20 1.35 -4.69 -5.86
CA THR A 20 2.40 -5.25 -6.74
C THR A 20 3.77 -4.62 -6.51
N GLY A 21 3.86 -3.52 -5.75
CA GLY A 21 5.10 -2.77 -5.56
C GLY A 21 5.53 -1.94 -6.77
N LYS A 22 4.89 -2.13 -7.93
CA LYS A 22 5.26 -1.47 -9.19
C LYS A 22 4.07 -0.75 -9.82
N VAL A 23 4.34 0.40 -10.41
CA VAL A 23 3.38 1.16 -11.22
C VAL A 23 3.86 1.17 -12.66
N TYR A 24 2.94 0.98 -13.61
CA TYR A 24 3.28 1.12 -15.03
C TYR A 24 3.32 2.59 -15.37
N ALA A 25 4.50 3.09 -15.72
CA ALA A 25 4.66 4.42 -16.28
C ALA A 25 5.00 4.31 -17.77
N TRP A 26 4.93 5.44 -18.45
CA TRP A 26 5.15 5.52 -19.89
C TRP A 26 6.55 5.01 -20.33
N SER A 27 7.54 5.06 -19.44
CA SER A 27 8.89 4.51 -19.69
C SER A 27 9.10 3.08 -19.17
N GLY A 28 8.03 2.35 -18.82
CA GLY A 28 8.09 0.99 -18.30
C GLY A 28 7.64 0.84 -16.84
N PRO A 29 7.70 -0.38 -16.29
CA PRO A 29 7.35 -0.63 -14.89
C PRO A 29 8.35 0.06 -13.96
N ARG A 30 7.84 0.95 -13.11
CA ARG A 30 8.60 1.69 -12.10
C ARG A 30 8.24 1.20 -10.71
N ASN A 31 9.16 1.33 -9.76
CA ASN A 31 8.79 1.14 -8.36
C ASN A 31 7.75 2.19 -7.96
N CYS A 32 6.80 1.76 -7.14
CA CYS A 32 5.74 2.62 -6.66
C CYS A 32 6.29 3.58 -5.62
N ASP A 33 6.46 4.86 -5.98
CA ASP A 33 6.92 5.93 -5.07
C ASP A 33 6.16 5.96 -3.75
N LYS A 34 4.85 5.70 -3.79
CA LYS A 34 3.97 5.74 -2.62
C LYS A 34 4.31 4.70 -1.55
N CYS A 35 4.91 3.57 -1.93
CA CYS A 35 5.30 2.51 -1.00
C CYS A 35 6.77 2.10 -1.15
N GLY A 36 7.59 2.89 -1.86
CA GLY A 36 9.00 2.59 -2.15
C GLY A 36 9.28 1.37 -3.04
N GLY A 37 8.28 0.52 -3.30
CA GLY A 37 8.47 -0.76 -4.00
C GLY A 37 7.89 -1.95 -3.24
N ASP A 38 7.57 -1.80 -1.96
CA ASP A 38 7.11 -2.91 -1.11
C ASP A 38 5.71 -3.43 -1.46
N GLY A 39 4.88 -2.61 -2.10
CA GLY A 39 3.49 -2.96 -2.39
C GLY A 39 2.57 -2.90 -1.18
N VAL A 40 3.09 -2.61 0.01
CA VAL A 40 2.31 -2.50 1.24
C VAL A 40 1.88 -1.06 1.53
N CYS A 41 0.78 -0.93 2.24
CA CYS A 41 0.25 0.34 2.71
C CYS A 41 1.07 0.79 3.91
N CYS A 42 1.84 1.87 3.74
CA CYS A 42 2.69 2.42 4.81
C CYS A 42 1.89 2.77 6.07
N GLY A 43 0.63 3.19 5.93
CA GLY A 43 -0.22 3.60 7.05
C GLY A 43 -0.59 2.48 8.03
N CYS A 44 -0.50 1.20 7.64
CA CYS A 44 -0.63 0.05 8.55
C CYS A 44 0.45 -0.99 8.34
N ASN A 45 1.53 -0.61 7.67
CA ASN A 45 2.67 -1.46 7.35
C ASN A 45 2.32 -2.84 6.77
N GLY A 46 1.30 -2.91 5.90
CA GLY A 46 0.84 -4.20 5.35
C GLY A 46 -0.16 -4.98 6.20
N SER A 47 -0.33 -4.64 7.47
CA SER A 47 -1.19 -5.38 8.40
C SER A 47 -2.67 -5.22 8.09
N GLY A 48 -3.08 -4.13 7.42
CA GLY A 48 -4.48 -3.85 7.09
C GLY A 48 -5.33 -3.33 8.24
N TYR A 49 -4.78 -3.40 9.45
CA TYR A 49 -5.37 -2.90 10.67
C TYR A 49 -4.36 -1.97 11.33
N THR A 50 -4.82 -0.85 11.87
CA THR A 50 -4.02 -0.04 12.78
C THR A 50 -4.35 -0.50 14.19
N SER A 51 -3.32 -0.70 15.01
CA SER A 51 -3.48 -0.89 16.44
C SER A 51 -4.20 0.35 16.97
N ASP A 52 -5.48 0.18 17.26
CA ASP A 52 -6.28 1.19 17.95
C ASP A 52 -5.89 1.04 19.42
N TRP A 53 -5.24 2.06 19.98
CA TRP A 53 -4.89 2.14 21.40
C TRP A 53 -5.97 2.92 22.13
#